data_AF-A0A1H3FHK2-F1
#
_entry.id   AF-A0A1H3FHK2-F1
#
_cell.length_a   1.000
_cell.length_b   1.000
_cell.length_c   1.000
_cell.angle_alpha   90.00
_cell.angle_beta   90.00
_cell.angle_gamma   90.00
#
_symmetry.space_group_name_H-M   'P 1'
#
loop_
_entity.id
_entity.type
_entity.pdbx_description
1 polymer ?
#
loop_
_entity_poly.entity_id
_entity_poly.type
_entity_poly.pdbx_seq_one_letter_code
_entity_poly.pdbx_strand_id
1 'polypeptide(L)'
;MTYAYTPSNYSTIIRTLILWLLSNIGGTLWLTLDFAYERLEDYPIALMVGLTAALTSLAIVPLVVPFFVLMSRLQADWPRRTVALTGIILFFLLANQVLLGLIPMNSVAELLPFSLPYGIAAVLGVLWLYGPARHVAAPSQRTR
;
A
#
# COMPACT_ATOMS: atom_id res chain seq x y z
N MET A 1 -5.53 8.84 -29.21
CA MET A 1 -6.13 9.41 -27.99
C MET A 1 -5.02 9.71 -27.00
N THR A 2 -4.56 10.95 -26.96
CA THR A 2 -3.56 11.43 -26.01
C THR A 2 -4.24 11.63 -24.66
N TYR A 3 -3.96 10.75 -23.70
CA TYR A 3 -4.39 10.93 -22.32
C TYR A 3 -3.70 12.18 -21.77
N ALA A 4 -4.41 13.31 -21.77
CA ALA A 4 -3.95 14.53 -21.11
C ALA A 4 -3.80 14.22 -19.61
N TYR A 5 -2.56 14.12 -19.16
CA TYR A 5 -2.23 13.96 -17.75
C TYR A 5 -2.67 15.21 -16.99
N THR A 6 -3.79 15.13 -16.29
CA THR A 6 -4.24 16.19 -15.39
C THR A 6 -3.40 16.18 -14.10
N PRO A 7 -3.18 17.34 -13.45
CA PRO A 7 -2.45 17.43 -12.18
C PRO A 7 -3.05 16.57 -11.05
N SER A 8 -4.34 16.22 -11.12
CA SER A 8 -4.99 15.27 -10.22
C SER A 8 -4.43 13.84 -10.34
N ASN A 9 -4.08 13.41 -11.56
CA ASN A 9 -3.51 12.09 -11.83
C ASN A 9 -2.09 12.00 -11.27
N TYR A 10 -1.30 13.08 -11.43
CA TYR A 10 0.05 13.18 -10.86
C TYR A 10 0.05 13.05 -9.33
N SER A 11 -0.88 13.74 -8.65
CA SER A 11 -1.04 13.65 -7.20
C SER A 11 -1.42 12.24 -6.73
N THR A 12 -2.28 11.56 -7.50
CA THR A 12 -2.70 10.18 -7.20
C THR A 12 -1.56 9.20 -7.37
N ILE A 13 -0.82 9.28 -8.48
CA ILE A 13 0.35 8.44 -8.77
C ILE A 13 1.41 8.60 -7.69
N ILE A 14 1.75 9.85 -7.31
CA ILE A 14 2.73 10.09 -6.24
C ILE A 14 2.26 9.49 -4.92
N ARG A 15 1.00 9.68 -4.52
CA ARG A 15 0.47 9.11 -3.28
C ARG A 15 0.51 7.58 -3.30
N THR A 16 0.16 6.97 -4.42
CA THR A 16 0.25 5.51 -4.59
C THR A 16 1.69 5.02 -4.52
N LEU A 17 2.65 5.71 -5.16
CA LEU A 17 4.07 5.38 -5.08
C LEU A 17 4.63 5.51 -3.66
N ILE A 18 4.26 6.57 -2.95
CA ILE A 18 4.65 6.77 -1.54
C ILE A 18 4.09 5.63 -0.68
N LEU A 19 2.80 5.29 -0.82
CA LEU A 19 2.19 4.17 -0.09
C LEU A 19 2.86 2.84 -0.41
N TRP A 20 3.18 2.61 -1.69
CA TRP A 20 3.89 1.40 -2.14
C TRP A 20 5.30 1.31 -1.52
N LEU A 21 6.06 2.41 -1.54
CA LEU A 21 7.39 2.48 -0.92
C LEU A 21 7.33 2.23 0.60
N LEU A 22 6.44 2.93 1.31
CA LEU A 22 6.30 2.76 2.76
C LEU A 22 5.89 1.34 3.14
N SER A 23 4.96 0.74 2.40
CA SER A 23 4.50 -0.63 2.67
C SER A 23 5.61 -1.65 2.43
N ASN A 24 6.34 -1.56 1.32
CA ASN A 24 7.40 -2.51 0.99
C ASN A 24 8.64 -2.36 1.87
N ILE A 25 9.09 -1.13 2.12
CA ILE A 25 10.22 -0.89 3.03
C ILE A 25 9.83 -1.28 4.45
N GLY A 26 8.66 -0.84 4.92
CA GLY A 26 8.18 -1.14 6.27
C GLY A 26 8.00 -2.64 6.52
N GLY A 27 7.34 -3.35 5.60
CA GLY A 27 7.15 -4.80 5.70
C GLY A 27 8.48 -5.57 5.68
N THR A 28 9.38 -5.20 4.78
CA THR A 28 10.70 -5.87 4.66
C THR A 28 11.59 -5.59 5.88
N LEU A 29 11.57 -4.36 6.39
CA LEU A 29 12.30 -3.99 7.60
C LEU A 29 11.78 -4.75 8.82
N TRP A 30 10.46 -4.87 8.94
CA TRP A 30 9.84 -5.66 10.02
C TRP A 30 10.29 -7.12 9.97
N LEU A 31 10.18 -7.77 8.80
CA LEU A 31 10.66 -9.15 8.63
C LEU A 31 12.16 -9.26 8.93
N THR A 32 12.96 -8.29 8.49
CA THR A 32 14.40 -8.27 8.75
C THR A 32 14.69 -8.23 10.25
N LEU A 33 13.95 -7.41 11.01
CA LEU A 33 14.10 -7.32 12.46
C LEU A 33 13.65 -8.61 13.17
N ASP A 34 12.54 -9.20 12.71
CA ASP A 34 12.00 -10.45 13.25
C ASP A 34 12.97 -11.61 13.07
N PHE A 35 13.48 -11.80 11.84
CA PHE A 35 14.50 -12.81 11.55
C PHE A 35 15.84 -12.51 12.22
N ALA A 36 16.28 -11.26 12.27
CA ALA A 36 17.53 -10.90 12.93
C ALA A 36 17.49 -11.14 14.45
N TYR A 37 16.30 -11.09 15.07
CA TYR A 37 16.11 -11.36 16.48
C TYR A 37 16.20 -12.86 16.80
N GLU A 38 15.63 -13.72 15.96
CA GLU A 38 15.60 -15.16 16.21
C GLU A 38 16.82 -15.90 15.62
N ARG A 39 17.23 -15.59 14.38
CA ARG A 39 18.31 -16.26 13.64
C ARG A 39 18.92 -15.36 12.57
N LEU A 40 20.09 -14.77 12.86
CA LEU A 40 20.83 -13.90 11.95
C LEU A 40 21.12 -14.52 10.56
N GLU A 41 21.19 -15.84 10.48
CA GLU A 41 21.43 -16.58 9.23
C GLU A 41 20.23 -16.54 8.25
N ASP A 42 19.02 -16.26 8.75
CA ASP A 42 17.78 -16.27 7.97
C ASP A 42 17.43 -14.90 7.35
N TYR A 43 18.27 -13.87 7.57
CA TYR A 43 18.14 -12.54 6.95
C TYR A 43 17.97 -12.53 5.41
N PRO A 44 18.70 -13.36 4.63
CA PRO A 44 18.52 -13.40 3.18
C PRO A 44 17.11 -13.83 2.75
N ILE A 45 16.43 -14.62 3.58
CA ILE A 45 15.04 -15.05 3.34
C ILE A 45 14.12 -13.84 3.45
N ALA A 46 14.27 -13.02 4.49
CA ALA A 46 13.51 -11.78 4.65
C ALA A 46 13.66 -10.83 3.45
N LEU A 47 14.89 -10.69 2.92
CA LEU A 47 15.15 -9.88 1.72
C LEU A 47 14.53 -10.47 0.46
N MET A 48 14.65 -11.77 0.22
CA MET A 48 14.08 -12.43 -0.95
C MET A 48 12.55 -12.38 -0.93
N VAL A 49 11.94 -12.59 0.23
CA VAL A 49 10.50 -12.43 0.45
C VAL A 49 10.09 -10.98 0.17
N GLY A 50 10.82 -10.00 0.71
CA GLY A 50 10.51 -8.60 0.49
C GLY A 50 10.69 -8.12 -0.95
N LEU A 51 11.71 -8.60 -1.65
CA LEU A 51 11.90 -8.33 -3.07
C LEU A 51 10.74 -8.93 -3.90
N THR A 52 10.35 -10.17 -3.59
CA THR A 52 9.24 -10.85 -4.28
C THR A 52 7.90 -10.14 -4.03
N ALA A 53 7.67 -9.69 -2.80
CA ALA A 53 6.49 -8.89 -2.44
C ALA A 53 6.50 -7.52 -3.15
N ALA A 54 7.65 -6.88 -3.27
CA ALA A 54 7.81 -5.61 -3.99
C ALA A 54 7.52 -5.77 -5.49
N LEU A 55 8.07 -6.80 -6.13
CA LEU A 55 7.82 -7.09 -7.54
C LEU A 55 6.35 -7.44 -7.81
N THR A 56 5.76 -8.27 -6.95
CA THR A 56 4.35 -8.66 -7.09
C THR A 56 3.42 -7.45 -6.90
N SER A 57 3.68 -6.62 -5.88
CA SER A 57 2.88 -5.42 -5.64
C SER A 57 3.07 -4.38 -6.75
N LEU A 58 4.26 -4.24 -7.34
CA LEU A 58 4.52 -3.35 -8.46
C LEU A 58 3.69 -3.71 -9.70
N ALA A 59 3.51 -5.01 -9.97
CA ALA A 59 2.64 -5.48 -11.06
C ALA A 59 1.16 -5.11 -10.86
N ILE A 60 0.74 -4.86 -9.61
CA ILE A 60 -0.64 -4.52 -9.22
C ILE A 60 -0.86 -3.00 -9.22
N VAL A 61 0.18 -2.17 -9.07
CA VAL A 61 0.10 -0.70 -9.07
C VAL A 61 -0.69 -0.13 -10.27
N PRO A 62 -0.56 -0.63 -11.52
CA PRO A 62 -1.34 -0.13 -12.65
C PRO A 62 -2.87 -0.31 -12.49
N LEU A 63 -3.31 -1.28 -11.68
CA LEU A 63 -4.73 -1.55 -11.43
C LEU A 63 -5.40 -0.54 -10.48
N VAL A 64 -4.61 0.32 -9.84
CA VAL A 64 -5.10 1.34 -8.93
C VAL A 64 -5.94 2.40 -9.66
N VAL A 65 -5.53 2.80 -10.87
CA VAL A 65 -6.27 3.78 -11.69
C VAL A 65 -7.67 3.28 -12.06
N PRO A 66 -7.85 2.09 -12.68
CA PRO A 66 -9.18 1.59 -13.01
C PRO A 66 -10.04 1.35 -11.76
N PHE A 67 -9.45 0.98 -10.62
CA PHE A 67 -10.17 0.87 -9.35
C PHE A 67 -10.79 2.21 -8.91
N PHE A 68 -10.01 3.29 -8.90
CA PHE A 68 -10.53 4.61 -8.52
C PHE A 68 -11.53 5.17 -9.54
N VAL A 69 -11.34 4.87 -10.83
CA VAL A 69 -12.32 5.22 -11.89
C VAL A 69 -13.63 4.46 -11.69
N LEU A 70 -13.57 3.18 -11.32
CA LEU A 70 -14.76 2.39 -11.04
C LEU A 70 -15.50 2.95 -9.81
N MET A 71 -14.77 3.20 -8.71
CA MET A 71 -15.35 3.73 -7.48
C MET A 71 -15.96 5.13 -7.65
N SER A 72 -15.39 5.98 -8.51
CA SER A 72 -15.97 7.30 -8.82
C SER A 72 -17.25 7.20 -9.65
N ARG A 73 -17.33 6.22 -10.56
CA ARG A 73 -18.54 5.95 -11.37
C ARG A 73 -19.66 5.30 -10.56
N LEU A 74 -19.32 4.52 -9.54
CA LEU A 74 -20.31 3.92 -8.64
C LEU A 74 -20.98 4.94 -7.71
N GLN A 75 -20.61 6.24 -7.78
CA GLN A 75 -21.12 7.31 -6.92
C GLN A 75 -21.15 6.90 -5.45
N ALA A 76 -20.13 6.14 -5.02
CA ALA A 76 -19.98 5.83 -3.62
C ALA A 76 -19.69 7.17 -2.91
N ASP A 77 -20.65 7.70 -2.16
CA ASP A 77 -20.48 8.86 -1.26
C ASP A 77 -19.53 8.56 -0.08
N TRP A 78 -18.58 7.65 -0.31
CA TRP A 78 -17.67 7.14 0.68
C TRP A 78 -16.54 8.15 0.90
N PRO A 79 -16.09 8.32 2.15
CA PRO A 79 -14.91 9.11 2.42
C PRO A 79 -13.71 8.54 1.65
N ARG A 80 -12.85 9.41 1.12
CA ARG A 80 -11.62 9.01 0.39
C ARG A 80 -10.77 8.00 1.16
N ARG A 81 -10.74 8.12 2.49
CA ARG A 81 -10.07 7.19 3.40
C ARG A 81 -10.66 5.78 3.33
N THR A 82 -11.98 5.65 3.32
CA THR A 82 -12.66 4.35 3.21
C THR A 82 -12.37 3.71 1.87
N VAL A 83 -12.47 4.46 0.76
CA VAL A 83 -12.15 3.96 -0.58
C VAL A 83 -10.70 3.47 -0.67
N ALA A 84 -9.74 4.22 -0.10
CA ALA A 84 -8.33 3.83 -0.08
C ALA A 84 -8.09 2.57 0.76
N LEU A 85 -8.75 2.44 1.92
CA LEU A 85 -8.65 1.25 2.78
C LEU A 85 -9.23 0.00 2.07
N THR A 86 -10.39 0.13 1.44
CA THR A 86 -10.99 -0.96 0.65
C THR A 86 -10.06 -1.37 -0.48
N GLY A 87 -9.46 -0.41 -1.19
CA GLY A 87 -8.46 -0.68 -2.22
C GLY A 87 -7.27 -1.46 -1.68
N ILE A 88 -6.69 -1.03 -0.55
CA ILE A 88 -5.57 -1.76 0.08
C ILE A 88 -5.95 -3.20 0.40
N ILE A 89 -7.11 -3.44 1.02
CA ILE A 89 -7.52 -4.79 1.41
C ILE A 89 -7.67 -5.67 0.16
N LEU A 90 -8.34 -5.18 -0.88
CA LEU A 90 -8.54 -5.92 -2.12
C LEU A 90 -7.22 -6.23 -2.83
N PHE A 91 -6.34 -5.23 -2.98
CA PHE A 91 -5.05 -5.41 -3.63
C PHE A 91 -4.09 -6.26 -2.79
N PHE A 92 -4.19 -6.21 -1.47
CA PHE A 92 -3.43 -7.09 -0.57
C PHE A 92 -3.84 -8.56 -0.77
N LEU A 93 -5.15 -8.84 -0.81
CA LEU A 93 -5.65 -10.18 -1.08
C LEU A 93 -5.23 -10.67 -2.47
N LEU A 94 -5.35 -9.81 -3.49
CA LEU A 94 -4.91 -10.12 -4.85
C LEU A 94 -3.41 -10.43 -4.91
N ALA A 95 -2.58 -9.61 -4.25
CA ALA A 95 -1.14 -9.82 -4.18
C ALA A 95 -0.79 -11.16 -3.53
N ASN A 96 -1.48 -11.52 -2.44
CA ASN A 96 -1.28 -12.81 -1.76
C ASN A 96 -1.67 -14.00 -2.65
N GLN A 97 -2.74 -13.89 -3.44
CA GLN A 97 -3.11 -14.93 -4.41
C GLN A 97 -2.07 -15.10 -5.51
N VAL A 98 -1.52 -13.98 -6.02
CA VAL A 98 -0.43 -14.04 -7.01
C VAL A 98 0.84 -14.63 -6.40
N LEU A 99 1.21 -14.22 -5.17
CA LEU A 99 2.35 -14.76 -4.43
C LEU A 99 2.24 -16.27 -4.19
N LEU A 100 1.04 -16.77 -3.86
CA LEU A 100 0.81 -18.21 -3.70
C LEU A 100 1.10 -19.01 -4.98
N GLY A 101 0.87 -18.42 -6.16
CA GLY A 101 1.21 -19.04 -7.44
C GLY A 101 2.70 -18.98 -7.79
N LEU A 102 3.49 -18.16 -7.10
CA LEU A 102 4.91 -17.93 -7.37
C LEU A 102 5.84 -18.57 -6.34
N ILE A 103 5.37 -18.73 -5.11
CA ILE A 103 6.14 -19.26 -3.98
C ILE A 103 5.61 -20.66 -3.65
N PRO A 104 6.48 -21.63 -3.35
CA PRO A 104 6.08 -22.99 -2.98
C PRO A 104 5.49 -23.06 -1.55
N MET A 105 4.40 -22.35 -1.32
CA MET A 105 3.59 -22.39 -0.09
C MET A 105 2.28 -23.12 -0.38
N ASN A 106 1.78 -23.90 0.56
CA ASN A 106 0.59 -24.74 0.32
C ASN A 106 -0.72 -23.98 0.52
N SER A 107 -0.67 -22.83 1.22
CA SER A 107 -1.86 -22.04 1.49
C SER A 107 -1.55 -20.56 1.75
N VAL A 108 -2.57 -19.71 1.61
CA VAL A 108 -2.50 -18.29 1.99
C VAL A 108 -2.22 -18.12 3.49
N ALA A 109 -2.65 -19.07 4.34
CA ALA A 109 -2.40 -19.02 5.77
C ALA A 109 -0.90 -19.16 6.11
N GLU A 110 -0.17 -19.99 5.36
CA GLU A 110 1.29 -20.12 5.49
C GLU A 110 2.04 -18.89 4.95
N LEU A 111 1.48 -18.21 3.96
CA LEU A 111 2.04 -16.97 3.41
C LEU A 111 1.79 -15.75 4.32
N LEU A 112 0.74 -15.81 5.13
CA LEU A 112 0.25 -14.67 5.91
C LEU A 112 1.31 -14.07 6.85
N PRO A 113 2.11 -14.84 7.62
CA PRO A 113 3.15 -14.28 8.48
C PRO A 113 4.15 -13.40 7.71
N PHE A 114 4.43 -13.75 6.45
CA PHE A 114 5.35 -13.02 5.60
C PHE A 114 4.71 -11.78 4.97
N SER A 115 3.44 -11.85 4.58
CA SER A 115 2.77 -10.75 3.88
C SER A 115 2.11 -9.73 4.82
N LEU A 116 1.71 -10.16 6.02
CA LEU A 116 0.96 -9.35 6.98
C LEU A 116 1.70 -8.07 7.42
N PRO A 117 3.03 -8.04 7.63
CA PRO A 117 3.77 -6.81 7.88
C PRO A 117 3.57 -5.74 6.78
N TYR A 118 3.52 -6.17 5.50
CA TYR A 118 3.26 -5.27 4.37
C TYR A 118 1.85 -4.71 4.40
N GLY A 119 0.86 -5.56 4.73
CA GLY A 119 -0.53 -5.16 4.89
C GLY A 119 -0.72 -4.15 6.01
N ILE A 120 -0.13 -4.38 7.18
CA ILE A 120 -0.15 -3.44 8.31
C ILE A 120 0.49 -2.11 7.90
N ALA A 121 1.68 -2.14 7.29
CA ALA A 121 2.38 -0.94 6.86
C ALA A 121 1.57 -0.13 5.84
N ALA A 122 0.85 -0.80 4.92
CA ALA A 122 -0.04 -0.14 3.96
C ALA A 122 -1.22 0.54 4.66
N VAL A 123 -1.88 -0.15 5.59
CA VAL A 123 -2.99 0.42 6.37
C VAL A 123 -2.52 1.65 7.15
N LEU A 124 -1.42 1.54 7.89
CA LEU A 124 -0.82 2.66 8.63
C LEU A 124 -0.46 3.82 7.69
N GLY A 125 0.10 3.52 6.52
CA GLY A 125 0.39 4.51 5.48
C GLY A 125 -0.85 5.27 5.03
N VAL A 126 -1.98 4.59 4.80
CA VAL A 126 -3.24 5.27 4.44
C VAL A 126 -3.81 6.06 5.61
N LEU A 127 -3.75 5.54 6.84
CA LEU A 127 -4.19 6.27 8.02
C LEU A 127 -3.37 7.54 8.24
N TRP A 128 -2.08 7.50 7.95
CA TRP A 128 -1.19 8.66 8.04
C TRP A 128 -1.47 9.66 6.90
N LEU A 129 -1.52 9.19 5.66
CA LEU A 129 -1.69 10.03 4.46
C LEU A 129 -3.07 10.68 4.37
N TYR A 130 -4.10 10.00 4.88
CA TYR A 130 -5.49 10.48 4.96
C TYR A 130 -5.91 10.77 6.40
N GLY A 131 -4.94 10.98 7.30
CA GLY A 131 -5.19 11.35 8.70
C GLY A 131 -5.88 12.72 8.81
N PRO A 132 -6.33 13.09 10.02
CA PRO A 132 -6.94 14.39 10.23
C PRO A 132 -5.92 15.46 9.83
N ALA A 133 -6.19 16.16 8.72
CA ALA A 133 -5.43 17.34 8.38
C ALA A 133 -5.55 18.26 9.60
N ARG A 134 -4.45 18.47 10.32
CA ARG A 134 -4.34 19.60 11.23
C ARG A 134 -4.70 20.79 10.38
N HIS A 135 -5.92 21.30 10.57
CA HIS A 135 -6.34 22.57 10.04
C HIS A 135 -5.36 23.54 10.69
N VAL A 136 -4.28 23.87 9.96
CA VAL A 136 -3.45 25.01 10.30
C VAL A 136 -4.45 26.14 10.27
N ALA A 137 -4.86 26.57 11.46
CA ALA A 137 -5.80 27.66 11.65
C ALA A 137 -5.31 28.79 10.75
N ALA A 138 -6.12 29.16 9.76
CA ALA A 138 -5.84 30.33 8.97
C ALA A 138 -5.56 31.46 9.97
N PRO A 139 -4.41 32.14 9.90
CA PRO A 139 -4.16 33.26 10.79
C PRO A 139 -5.31 34.23 10.58
N SER A 140 -6.05 34.48 11.66
CA SER A 140 -7.14 35.43 11.66
C SER A 140 -6.58 36.76 11.17
N GLN A 141 -6.94 37.16 9.95
CA GLN A 141 -6.75 38.52 9.49
C GLN A 141 -7.60 39.42 10.38
N ARG A 142 -6.99 39.89 11.47
CA ARG A 142 -7.51 40.93 12.33
C ARG A 142 -7.27 42.24 11.58
N THR A 143 -8.17 42.60 10.67
CA THR A 143 -8.26 43.95 10.13
C THR A 143 -8.60 44.91 11.27
N ARG A 144 -7.68 45.85 11.53
CA ARG A 144 -7.98 47.14 12.14
C ARG A 144 -7.58 48.22 11.15
#